data_AF-A0A1X7U0N7-F1
#
_entry.id   AF-A0A1X7U0N7-F1
#
_cell.length_a   1.000
_cell.length_b   1.000
_cell.length_c   1.000
_cell.angle_alpha   90.00
_cell.angle_beta   90.00
_cell.angle_gamma   90.00
#
_symmetry.space_group_name_H-M   'P 1'
#
loop_
_entity.id
_entity.type
_entity.pdbx_description
1 polymer ?
#
loop_
_entity_poly.entity_id
_entity_poly.type
_entity_poly.pdbx_seq_one_letter_code
_entity_poly.pdbx_strand_id
1 'polypeptide(L)'
;MKAEKRIYHLKRSEQEVRVNDYNPLLLLLWKANIDVSFTSECSLALADYVSDYVTKAERGHMQDLWQDILDDRGIYSKLFRIGIRCLDS
;
A
#
# COMPACT_ATOMS: atom_id res chain seq x y z
N MET A 1 -12.13 -12.42 -0.60
CA MET A 1 -11.16 -11.59 0.15
C MET A 1 -10.24 -12.54 0.91
N LYS A 2 -8.94 -12.57 0.59
CA LYS A 2 -7.96 -13.36 1.34
C LYS A 2 -7.85 -12.73 2.73
N ALA A 3 -8.33 -13.42 3.77
CA ALA A 3 -8.14 -12.98 5.14
C ALA A 3 -6.62 -12.96 5.40
N GLU A 4 -6.06 -11.78 5.61
CA GLU A 4 -4.67 -11.65 6.06
C GLU A 4 -4.50 -12.48 7.32
N LYS A 5 -3.53 -13.39 7.28
CA LYS A 5 -3.24 -14.35 8.35
C LYS A 5 -2.57 -13.57 9.49
N ARG A 6 -3.37 -12.87 10.29
CA ARG A 6 -2.87 -12.13 11.46
C ARG A 6 -2.14 -13.13 12.37
N ILE A 7 -0.95 -12.74 12.82
CA ILE A 7 -0.06 -13.58 13.63
C ILE A 7 -0.66 -13.82 15.03
N TYR A 8 -1.63 -12.98 15.43
CA TYR A 8 -2.31 -13.04 16.72
C TYR A 8 -3.77 -12.57 16.59
N HIS A 9 -4.60 -13.01 17.53
CA HIS A 9 -6.00 -12.59 17.66
C HIS A 9 -6.18 -11.77 18.93
N LEU A 10 -6.62 -10.51 18.80
CA LEU A 10 -7.07 -9.73 19.95
C LEU A 10 -8.52 -10.10 20.29
N LYS A 11 -8.81 -10.16 21.58
CA LYS A 11 -10.18 -10.22 22.09
C LYS A 11 -10.83 -8.85 21.86
N ARG A 12 -11.79 -8.77 20.93
CA ARG A 12 -12.53 -7.54 20.58
C ARG A 12 -14.01 -7.68 20.91
N SER A 13 -14.65 -6.59 21.31
CA SER A 13 -16.11 -6.47 21.36
C SER A 13 -16.69 -6.12 19.98
N GLU A 14 -18.01 -6.25 19.80
CA GLU A 14 -18.70 -5.89 18.54
C GLU A 14 -18.48 -4.42 18.15
N GLN A 15 -18.29 -3.55 19.14
CA GLN A 15 -18.05 -2.12 18.95
C GLN A 15 -16.61 -1.82 18.49
N GLU A 16 -15.67 -2.75 18.72
CA GLU A 16 -14.24 -2.58 18.46
C GLU A 16 -13.79 -3.19 17.12
N VAL A 17 -14.73 -3.66 16.31
CA VAL A 17 -14.42 -4.28 15.01
C VAL A 17 -13.64 -3.33 14.08
N ARG A 18 -13.94 -2.03 14.15
CA ARG A 18 -13.30 -0.98 13.33
C ARG A 18 -12.24 -0.17 14.08
N VAL A 19 -11.83 -0.63 15.26
CA VAL A 19 -10.76 -0.01 16.02
C VAL A 19 -9.44 -0.68 15.63
N ASN A 20 -8.43 0.12 15.31
CA ASN A 20 -7.08 -0.37 15.02
C ASN A 20 -6.50 -1.06 16.25
N ASP A 21 -5.50 -1.92 16.05
CA ASP A 21 -4.77 -2.45 17.19
C ASP A 21 -3.93 -1.31 17.78
N TYR A 22 -4.26 -0.87 18.99
CA TYR A 22 -3.60 0.25 19.66
C TYR A 22 -2.98 -0.17 20.97
N ASN A 23 -1.89 0.49 21.36
CA ASN A 23 -1.34 0.38 22.70
C ASN A 23 -2.19 1.26 23.65
N PRO A 24 -2.79 0.72 24.72
CA PRO A 24 -3.64 1.50 25.63
C PRO A 24 -2.95 2.71 26.25
N LEU A 25 -1.64 2.62 26.53
CA LEU A 25 -0.86 3.74 27.08
C LEU A 25 -0.69 4.85 26.05
N LEU A 26 -0.42 4.48 24.79
CA LEU A 26 -0.30 5.45 23.70
C LEU A 26 -1.64 6.10 23.38
N LEU A 27 -2.73 5.34 23.38
CA LEU A 27 -4.08 5.90 23.21
C LEU A 27 -4.44 6.86 24.34
N LEU A 28 -4.11 6.52 25.60
CA LEU A 28 -4.37 7.39 26.75
C LEU A 28 -3.60 8.72 26.64
N LEU A 29 -2.35 8.67 26.18
CA LEU A 29 -1.49 9.83 26.02
C LEU A 29 -1.92 10.72 24.83
N TRP A 30 -2.17 10.12 23.67
CA TRP A 30 -2.41 10.82 22.41
C TRP A 30 -3.89 11.18 22.20
N LYS A 31 -4.82 10.38 22.74
CA LYS A 31 -6.29 10.53 22.62
C LYS A 31 -6.82 10.64 21.18
N ALA A 32 -6.10 10.08 20.23
CA ALA A 32 -6.49 10.00 18.83
C ALA A 32 -6.14 8.61 18.25
N ASN A 33 -6.66 8.30 17.06
CA ASN A 33 -6.39 7.02 16.39
C ASN A 33 -4.90 6.93 16.02
N ILE A 34 -4.24 5.84 16.39
CA ILE A 34 -2.84 5.58 16.08
C ILE A 34 -2.76 4.22 15.41
N ASP A 35 -2.03 4.13 14.31
CA ASP A 35 -1.71 2.88 13.65
C ASP A 35 -0.30 2.43 14.10
N VAL A 36 -0.23 1.42 14.97
CA VAL A 36 1.04 0.89 15.50
C VAL A 36 1.21 -0.53 15.02
N SER A 37 2.22 -0.76 14.18
CA SER A 37 2.60 -2.08 13.72
C SER A 37 3.95 -2.47 14.30
N PHE A 38 4.03 -3.67 14.88
CA PHE A 38 5.31 -4.24 15.31
C PHE A 38 6.11 -4.63 14.07
N THR A 39 7.35 -4.15 13.97
CA THR A 39 8.29 -4.59 12.95
C THR A 39 9.39 -5.40 13.60
N SER A 40 9.49 -6.69 13.25
CA SER A 40 10.50 -7.59 13.82
C SER A 40 11.87 -7.49 13.14
N GLU A 41 11.96 -6.85 11.97
CA GLU A 41 13.19 -6.80 11.17
C GLU A 41 13.45 -5.40 10.61
N CYS A 42 14.71 -4.97 10.69
CA CYS A 42 15.23 -3.82 9.94
C CYS A 42 15.61 -4.31 8.53
N SER A 43 14.60 -4.66 7.74
CA SER A 43 14.76 -5.22 6.39
C SER A 43 14.37 -4.21 5.32
N LEU A 44 14.81 -4.46 4.08
CA LEU A 44 14.40 -3.68 2.91
C LEU A 44 12.87 -3.57 2.80
N ALA A 45 12.13 -4.61 3.22
CA ALA A 45 10.67 -4.60 3.21
C ALA A 45 10.08 -3.52 4.14
N LEU A 46 10.74 -3.18 5.26
CA LEU A 46 10.32 -2.07 6.11
C LEU A 46 10.56 -0.73 5.42
N ALA A 47 11.73 -0.55 4.80
CA ALA A 47 12.06 0.67 4.07
C ALA A 47 11.10 0.89 2.89
N ASP A 48 10.78 -0.18 2.16
CA ASP A 48 9.79 -0.15 1.09
C ASP A 48 8.40 0.20 1.62
N TYR A 49 7.95 -0.43 2.71
CA TYR A 49 6.66 -0.14 3.33
C TYR A 49 6.55 1.33 3.76
N VAL A 50 7.58 1.86 4.45
CA VAL A 50 7.61 3.25 4.89
C VAL A 50 7.60 4.20 3.69
N SER A 51 8.42 3.92 2.67
CA SER A 51 8.47 4.74 1.45
C SER A 51 7.14 4.73 0.71
N ASP A 52 6.50 3.56 0.58
CA ASP A 52 5.18 3.40 -0.04
C ASP A 52 4.08 4.15 0.72
N TYR A 53 4.16 4.18 2.05
CA TYR A 53 3.19 4.90 2.86
C TYR A 53 3.35 6.41 2.74
N VAL A 54 4.60 6.92 2.82
CA VAL A 54 4.91 8.34 2.69
C VAL A 54 4.54 8.87 1.30
N THR A 55 4.84 8.10 0.26
CA THR A 55 4.56 8.48 -1.15
C THR A 55 3.14 8.11 -1.59
N LYS A 56 2.27 7.61 -0.70
CA LYS A 56 0.93 7.12 -1.06
C LYS A 56 0.07 8.20 -1.73
N ALA A 57 0.19 9.46 -1.30
CA ALA A 57 -0.51 10.59 -1.92
C ALA A 57 0.03 10.92 -3.32
N GLU A 58 1.32 10.70 -3.55
CA GLU A 58 2.01 10.99 -4.82
C GLU A 58 1.78 9.88 -5.86
N ARG A 59 1.44 8.67 -5.41
CA ARG A 59 1.23 7.50 -6.28
C ARG A 59 0.14 7.72 -7.33
N GLY A 60 -0.93 8.46 -7.00
CA GLY A 60 -1.97 8.83 -7.96
C GLY A 60 -1.45 9.79 -9.04
N HIS A 61 -0.73 10.83 -8.63
CA HIS A 61 -0.12 11.80 -9.54
C HIS A 61 0.94 11.18 -10.46
N MET A 62 1.71 10.21 -9.95
CA MET A 62 2.68 9.49 -10.78
C MET A 62 1.98 8.58 -11.79
N GLN A 63 0.86 7.94 -11.45
CA GLN A 63 0.11 7.10 -12.41
C GLN A 63 -0.44 7.93 -13.56
N ASP A 64 -1.01 9.09 -13.28
CA ASP A 64 -1.52 10.00 -14.30
C ASP A 64 -0.37 10.53 -15.18
N LEU A 65 0.74 10.94 -14.57
CA LEU A 65 1.94 11.37 -15.30
C LEU A 65 2.52 10.25 -16.18
N TRP A 66 2.58 9.01 -15.66
CA TRP A 66 3.03 7.86 -16.44
C TRP A 66 2.05 7.56 -17.58
N GLN A 67 0.76 7.70 -17.34
CA GLN A 67 -0.26 7.50 -18.36
C GLN A 67 -0.12 8.55 -19.47
N ASP A 68 0.09 9.82 -19.11
CA ASP A 68 0.36 10.91 -20.05
C ASP A 68 1.64 10.67 -20.86
N ILE A 69 2.74 10.24 -20.21
CA ILE A 69 4.00 9.89 -20.89
C ILE A 69 3.82 8.69 -21.84
N LEU A 70 3.03 7.68 -21.42
CA LEU A 70 2.71 6.52 -22.25
C LEU A 70 1.81 6.92 -23.41
N ASP A 71 0.93 7.91 -23.20
CA ASP A 71 -0.02 8.37 -24.19
C ASP A 71 0.58 9.32 -25.23
N ASP A 72 1.60 10.09 -24.85
CA ASP A 72 2.38 10.95 -25.75
C ASP A 72 3.24 10.15 -26.75
N ARG A 73 3.38 8.83 -26.56
CA ARG A 73 4.09 8.00 -27.54
C ARG A 73 3.31 7.87 -28.83
N GLY A 74 4.02 8.06 -29.94
CA GLY A 74 3.47 7.88 -31.30
C GLY A 74 2.80 6.52 -31.49
N ILE A 75 1.70 6.51 -32.24
CA ILE A 75 0.82 5.35 -32.47
C ILE A 75 1.58 4.07 -32.84
N TYR A 76 2.66 4.18 -33.62
CA TYR A 76 3.52 3.06 -34.03
C TYR A 76 4.23 2.38 -32.85
N SER A 77 4.68 3.14 -31.86
CA SER A 77 5.31 2.60 -30.65
C SER A 77 4.32 1.83 -29.78
N LYS A 78 3.07 2.32 -29.71
CA LYS A 78 1.98 1.63 -29.00
C LYS A 78 1.62 0.31 -29.69
N LEU A 79 1.44 0.33 -31.01
CA LEU A 79 1.12 -0.86 -31.81
C LEU A 79 2.22 -1.93 -31.77
N PHE A 80 3.50 -1.51 -31.87
CA PHE A 80 4.63 -2.43 -31.80
C PHE A 80 4.69 -3.19 -30.46
N ARG A 81 4.42 -2.51 -29.35
CA ARG A 81 4.44 -3.12 -28.01
C ARG A 81 3.31 -4.13 -27.80
N ILE A 82 2.14 -3.87 -28.38
CA ILE A 82 1.03 -4.84 -28.40
C ILE A 82 1.45 -6.08 -29.21
N GLY A 83 2.06 -5.90 -30.38
CA GLY A 83 2.58 -6.98 -31.19
C GLY A 83 3.58 -7.87 -30.45
N ILE A 84 4.56 -7.28 -29.74
CA ILE A 84 5.52 -8.02 -28.91
C ILE A 84 4.80 -8.83 -27.81
N ARG A 85 3.86 -8.22 -27.08
CA ARG A 85 3.11 -8.92 -26.02
C ARG A 85 2.27 -10.10 -26.53
N CYS A 86 1.74 -10.00 -27.75
CA CYS A 86 1.00 -11.09 -28.38
C CYS A 86 1.89 -12.24 -28.84
N LEU A 87 3.19 -12.01 -29.04
CA LEU A 87 4.17 -13.05 -29.39
C LEU A 87 4.74 -13.75 -28.16
N ASP A 88 4.74 -13.09 -27.00
CA ASP A 88 5.18 -13.64 -25.72
C ASP A 88 4.09 -14.44 -24.98
N SER A 89 2.91 -14.64 -25.59
CA SER A 89 1.77 -15.40 -25.03
C SER A 89 1.62 -16.80 -25.64
#